data_AF-A0A7W1F0N8-F1
#
_entry.id   AF-A0A7W1F0N8-F1
#
_cell.length_a   1.000
_cell.length_b   1.000
_cell.length_c   1.000
_cell.angle_alpha   90.00
_cell.angle_beta   90.00
_cell.angle_gamma   90.00
#
_symmetry.space_group_name_H-M   'P 1'
#
loop_
_entity.id
_entity.type
_entity.pdbx_description
1 polymer ?
#
loop_
_entity_poly.entity_id
_entity_poly.type
_entity_poly.pdbx_seq_one_letter_code
_entity_poly.pdbx_strand_id
1 'polypeptide(L)'
;MRLIFLGLCLLTATRLIGATATDIGAAVGQRYEQAEAAQVGALAGVDGWYFLAAELRSYSRGPFWGADAAKASRAAKDQDPLAVIVAFDRMVKAAGIALIVVPVPGKVAIHPDGLDPALKSGERWDGAQAAFNAALTKEGVQVIDLVP
;
A
#
# COMPACT_ATOMS: atom_id res chain seq x y z
N MET A 1 49.32 -40.35 26.85
CA MET A 1 49.72 -39.08 26.20
C MET A 1 49.94 -39.33 24.71
N ARG A 2 48.95 -39.00 23.88
CA ARG A 2 49.04 -38.63 22.44
C ARG A 2 47.61 -38.45 21.91
N LEU A 3 47.18 -37.19 21.85
CA LEU A 3 45.94 -36.75 21.21
C LEU A 3 46.12 -36.82 19.69
N ILE A 4 45.16 -37.44 18.99
CA ILE A 4 45.00 -37.33 17.53
C ILE A 4 43.92 -36.27 17.31
N PHE A 5 44.31 -35.12 16.76
CA PHE A 5 43.40 -34.04 16.36
C PHE A 5 42.70 -34.45 15.06
N LEU A 6 41.40 -34.73 15.14
CA LEU A 6 40.51 -34.87 14.00
C LEU A 6 40.13 -33.44 13.53
N GLY A 7 40.76 -32.98 12.45
CA GLY A 7 40.49 -31.67 11.85
C GLY A 7 39.15 -31.63 11.14
N LEU A 8 38.10 -31.19 11.86
CA LEU A 8 36.79 -30.89 11.29
C LEU A 8 36.86 -29.54 10.55
N CYS A 9 37.04 -29.58 9.23
CA CYS A 9 36.93 -28.42 8.36
C CYS A 9 35.48 -27.91 8.36
N LEU A 10 35.19 -26.90 9.18
CA LEU A 10 33.93 -26.19 9.20
C LEU A 10 33.89 -25.25 7.98
N LEU A 11 33.30 -25.71 6.86
CA LEU A 11 32.93 -24.82 5.75
C LEU A 11 31.79 -23.92 6.21
N THR A 12 32.13 -22.72 6.67
CA THR A 12 31.15 -21.64 6.86
C THR A 12 30.74 -21.13 5.49
N ALA A 13 29.61 -21.64 4.97
CA ALA A 13 28.98 -21.10 3.78
C ALA A 13 28.46 -19.69 4.10
N THR A 14 29.24 -18.66 3.75
CA THR A 14 28.81 -17.27 3.79
C THR A 14 27.67 -17.11 2.78
N ARG A 15 26.42 -17.06 3.26
CA ARG A 15 25.28 -16.70 2.42
C ARG A 15 25.46 -15.24 1.99
N LEU A 16 25.72 -15.04 0.70
CA LEU A 16 25.51 -13.75 0.05
C LEU A 16 24.00 -13.46 0.10
N ILE A 17 23.57 -12.69 1.10
CA ILE A 17 22.26 -12.05 1.06
C ILE A 17 22.39 -10.97 -0.01
N GLY A 18 21.98 -11.29 -1.24
CA GLY A 18 21.68 -10.27 -2.23
C GLY A 18 20.61 -9.37 -1.62
N ALA A 19 20.86 -8.07 -1.53
CA ALA A 19 19.85 -7.10 -1.14
C ALA A 19 18.74 -7.13 -2.21
N THR A 20 17.69 -7.90 -1.96
CA THR A 20 16.46 -7.83 -2.75
C THR A 20 15.88 -6.44 -2.55
N ALA A 21 15.46 -5.79 -3.64
CA ALA A 21 14.72 -4.53 -3.54
C ALA A 21 13.59 -4.69 -2.52
N THR A 22 13.52 -3.78 -1.55
CA THR A 22 12.53 -3.86 -0.48
C THR A 22 11.14 -3.71 -1.07
N ASP A 23 10.27 -4.71 -0.88
CA ASP A 23 8.86 -4.61 -1.23
C ASP A 23 8.19 -3.57 -0.32
N ILE A 24 7.93 -2.39 -0.89
CA ILE A 24 7.33 -1.26 -0.18
C ILE A 24 5.94 -1.61 0.34
N GLY A 25 5.14 -2.34 -0.44
CA GLY A 25 3.79 -2.76 -0.04
C GLY A 25 3.82 -3.67 1.18
N ALA A 26 4.73 -4.65 1.19
CA ALA A 26 4.92 -5.54 2.34
C ALA A 26 5.38 -4.78 3.59
N ALA A 27 6.33 -3.85 3.45
CA ALA A 27 6.81 -3.03 4.56
C ALA A 27 5.70 -2.14 5.14
N VAL A 28 4.92 -1.48 4.28
CA VAL A 28 3.76 -0.68 4.70
C VAL A 28 2.71 -1.52 5.42
N GLY A 29 2.45 -2.74 4.93
CA GLY A 29 1.59 -3.71 5.61
C GLY A 29 2.09 -4.07 7.00
N GLN A 30 3.37 -4.37 7.14
CA GLN A 30 3.96 -4.66 8.45
C GLN A 30 3.82 -3.48 9.42
N ARG A 31 4.03 -2.25 8.95
CA ARG A 31 3.87 -1.04 9.76
C ARG A 31 2.41 -0.83 10.16
N TYR A 32 1.47 -1.08 9.25
CA TYR A 32 0.04 -1.07 9.59
C TYR A 32 -0.29 -2.08 10.70
N GLU A 33 0.15 -3.34 10.59
CA GLU A 33 -0.13 -4.37 11.60
C GLU A 33 0.44 -4.01 12.98
N GLN A 34 1.60 -3.34 13.02
CA GLN A 34 2.15 -2.77 14.27
C GLN A 34 1.23 -1.71 14.88
N ALA A 35 0.68 -0.80 14.05
CA ALA A 35 -0.25 0.22 14.51
C ALA A 35 -1.55 -0.40 15.04
N GLU A 36 -2.07 -1.41 14.35
CA GLU A 36 -3.28 -2.13 14.74
C GLU A 36 -3.09 -2.87 16.07
N ALA A 37 -1.99 -3.61 16.24
CA ALA A 37 -1.67 -4.32 17.47
C ALA A 37 -1.48 -3.35 18.66
N ALA A 38 -0.86 -2.19 18.43
CA ALA A 38 -0.68 -1.16 19.46
C ALA A 38 -1.91 -0.27 19.67
N GLN A 39 -2.97 -0.43 18.85
CA GLN A 39 -4.19 0.39 18.88
C GLN A 39 -3.93 1.90 18.77
N VAL A 40 -2.95 2.30 17.96
CA VAL A 40 -2.60 3.71 17.74
C VAL A 40 -3.13 4.22 16.41
N GLY A 41 -3.60 5.47 16.39
CA GLY A 41 -4.11 6.12 15.16
C GLY A 41 -3.02 6.57 14.19
N ALA A 42 -1.78 6.71 14.67
CA ALA A 42 -0.62 7.10 13.87
C ALA A 42 0.66 6.43 14.38
N LEU A 43 1.61 6.20 13.48
CA LEU A 43 2.95 5.72 13.78
C LEU A 43 3.99 6.77 13.43
N ALA A 44 4.99 6.90 14.29
CA ALA A 44 6.19 7.66 13.95
C ALA A 44 6.98 6.93 12.86
N GLY A 45 7.34 7.66 11.80
CA GLY A 45 8.39 7.30 10.85
C GLY A 45 9.74 7.84 11.32
N VAL A 46 10.59 8.24 10.38
CA VAL A 46 11.88 8.88 10.67
C VAL A 46 11.80 10.40 10.66
N ASP A 47 12.77 11.07 11.27
CA ASP A 47 12.93 12.54 11.19
C ASP A 47 11.66 13.35 11.48
N GLY A 48 10.87 12.90 12.45
CA GLY A 48 9.64 13.58 12.87
C GLY A 48 8.42 13.33 11.98
N TRP A 49 8.51 12.43 11.00
CA TRP A 49 7.36 12.01 10.20
C TRP A 49 6.39 11.18 11.03
N TYR A 50 5.10 11.34 10.75
CA TYR A 50 4.03 10.51 11.31
C TYR A 50 3.09 10.04 10.21
N PHE A 51 2.68 8.78 10.22
CA PHE A 51 1.77 8.21 9.23
C PHE A 51 0.50 7.73 9.91
N LEU A 52 -0.65 8.02 9.29
CA LEU A 52 -1.94 7.55 9.79
C LEU A 52 -2.05 6.03 9.60
N ALA A 53 -2.46 5.31 10.64
CA ALA A 53 -2.68 3.88 10.55
C ALA A 53 -3.70 3.53 9.45
N ALA A 54 -4.73 4.35 9.28
CA ALA A 54 -5.74 4.19 8.23
C ALA A 54 -5.16 4.33 6.81
N GLU A 55 -4.17 5.19 6.61
CA GLU A 55 -3.47 5.35 5.33
C GLU A 55 -2.59 4.12 5.05
N LEU A 56 -1.80 3.69 6.03
CA LEU A 56 -1.00 2.48 5.90
C LEU A 56 -1.89 1.25 5.60
N ARG A 57 -3.10 1.21 6.18
CA ARG A 57 -4.11 0.22 5.85
C ARG A 57 -4.55 0.30 4.39
N SER A 58 -4.92 1.50 3.91
CA SER A 58 -5.44 1.63 2.54
C SER A 58 -4.40 1.24 1.49
N TYR A 59 -3.12 1.45 1.77
CA TYR A 59 -2.02 1.09 0.88
C TYR A 59 -1.50 -0.34 1.05
N SER A 60 -1.81 -1.02 2.15
CA SER A 60 -1.43 -2.43 2.38
C SER A 60 -2.52 -3.43 2.00
N ARG A 61 -3.68 -2.96 1.53
CA ARG A 61 -4.82 -3.79 1.13
C ARG A 61 -5.14 -3.57 -0.33
N GLY A 62 -5.56 -4.63 -1.02
CA GLY A 62 -5.96 -4.59 -2.41
C GLY A 62 -6.10 -5.99 -3.01
N PRO A 63 -6.95 -6.18 -4.03
CA PRO A 63 -7.98 -5.25 -4.51
C PRO A 63 -9.01 -4.91 -3.43
N PHE A 64 -9.54 -3.69 -3.44
CA PHE A 64 -10.53 -3.21 -2.46
C PHE A 64 -11.88 -2.82 -3.08
N TRP A 65 -12.08 -3.19 -4.35
CA TRP A 65 -13.28 -2.93 -5.14
C TRP A 65 -13.81 -4.24 -5.72
N GLY A 66 -15.02 -4.19 -6.28
CA GLY A 66 -15.66 -5.34 -6.90
C GLY A 66 -15.83 -6.52 -5.93
N ALA A 67 -15.54 -7.73 -6.40
CA ALA A 67 -15.74 -8.96 -5.63
C ALA A 67 -14.88 -9.03 -4.34
N ASP A 68 -13.77 -8.29 -4.26
CA ASP A 68 -12.89 -8.28 -3.10
C ASP A 68 -13.18 -7.14 -2.12
N ALA A 69 -14.10 -6.21 -2.47
CA ALA A 69 -14.45 -5.08 -1.63
C ALA A 69 -14.89 -5.48 -0.21
N ALA A 70 -15.70 -6.54 -0.10
CA ALA A 70 -16.19 -7.02 1.18
C ALA A 70 -15.07 -7.54 2.11
N LYS A 71 -13.97 -8.04 1.54
CA LYS A 71 -12.80 -8.51 2.31
C LYS A 71 -11.92 -7.35 2.76
N ALA A 72 -11.84 -6.29 1.94
CA ALA A 72 -10.98 -5.14 2.21
C ALA A 72 -11.67 -4.03 3.02
N SER A 73 -12.99 -3.97 3.04
CA SER A 73 -13.75 -2.92 3.73
C SER A 73 -13.97 -3.24 5.21
N ARG A 74 -14.00 -2.19 6.03
CA ARG A 74 -14.49 -2.24 7.43
C ARG A 74 -15.92 -1.70 7.56
N ALA A 75 -16.51 -1.22 6.46
CA ALA A 75 -17.85 -0.66 6.47
C ALA A 75 -18.90 -1.78 6.59
N ALA A 76 -20.00 -1.49 7.28
CA ALA A 76 -21.12 -2.43 7.44
C ALA A 76 -21.96 -2.58 6.16
N LYS A 77 -21.93 -1.58 5.27
CA LYS A 77 -22.67 -1.53 4.00
C LYS A 77 -21.90 -0.70 2.98
N ASP A 78 -22.32 -0.76 1.72
CA ASP A 78 -21.78 0.04 0.61
C ASP A 78 -20.25 -0.10 0.51
N GLN A 79 -19.79 -1.36 0.62
CA GLN A 79 -18.37 -1.69 0.79
C GLN A 79 -17.54 -1.47 -0.48
N ASP A 80 -18.16 -1.55 -1.66
CA ASP A 80 -17.50 -1.40 -2.95
C ASP A 80 -17.52 0.05 -3.42
N PRO A 81 -16.38 0.77 -3.34
CA PRO A 81 -16.31 2.15 -3.78
C PRO A 81 -16.48 2.30 -5.29
N LEU A 82 -16.15 1.28 -6.11
CA LEU A 82 -16.28 1.37 -7.56
C LEU A 82 -17.75 1.51 -7.96
N ALA A 83 -18.60 0.62 -7.46
CA ALA A 83 -20.03 0.64 -7.75
C ALA A 83 -20.69 1.96 -7.33
N VAL A 84 -20.33 2.49 -6.17
CA VAL A 84 -20.90 3.74 -5.64
C VAL A 84 -20.48 4.95 -6.48
N ILE A 85 -19.19 5.08 -6.82
CA ILE A 85 -18.70 6.21 -7.63
C ILE A 85 -19.31 6.15 -9.04
N VAL A 86 -19.39 4.98 -9.66
CA VAL A 86 -19.97 4.81 -11.00
C VAL A 86 -21.47 5.12 -11.01
N ALA A 87 -22.20 4.74 -9.96
CA ALA A 87 -23.61 5.11 -9.83
C ALA A 87 -23.77 6.63 -9.67
N PHE A 88 -22.92 7.26 -8.86
CA PHE A 88 -22.92 8.71 -8.66
C PHE A 88 -22.59 9.47 -9.94
N ASP A 89 -21.57 9.02 -10.69
CA ASP A 89 -21.19 9.56 -12.00
C ASP A 89 -22.37 9.55 -12.99
N ARG A 90 -23.08 8.43 -13.12
CA ARG A 90 -24.26 8.33 -13.99
C ARG A 90 -25.38 9.30 -13.56
N MET A 91 -25.61 9.41 -12.25
CA MET A 91 -26.65 10.29 -11.71
C MET A 91 -26.36 11.76 -12.04
N VAL A 92 -25.13 12.23 -11.82
CA VAL A 92 -24.78 13.64 -12.09
C VAL A 92 -24.69 13.92 -13.59
N LYS A 93 -24.22 12.97 -14.40
CA LYS A 93 -24.22 13.08 -15.87
C LYS A 93 -25.64 13.23 -16.44
N ALA A 94 -26.62 12.50 -15.89
CA ALA A 94 -28.02 12.65 -16.29
C ALA A 94 -28.58 14.05 -16.00
N ALA A 95 -28.00 14.78 -15.05
CA ALA A 95 -28.31 16.17 -14.75
C ALA A 95 -27.45 17.18 -15.54
N GLY A 96 -26.64 16.74 -16.50
CA GLY A 96 -25.74 17.60 -17.28
C GLY A 96 -24.50 18.07 -16.52
N ILE A 97 -24.14 17.40 -15.42
CA ILE A 97 -22.98 17.73 -14.57
C ILE A 97 -21.85 16.73 -14.84
N ALA A 98 -20.63 17.23 -15.01
CA ALA A 98 -19.44 16.39 -15.12
C ALA A 98 -18.86 16.06 -13.74
N LEU A 99 -18.58 14.78 -13.49
CA LEU A 99 -17.78 14.33 -12.35
C LEU A 99 -16.33 14.13 -12.79
N ILE A 100 -15.41 14.73 -12.05
CA ILE A 100 -13.97 14.45 -12.15
C ILE A 100 -13.52 13.90 -10.79
N VAL A 101 -12.97 12.69 -10.80
CA VAL A 101 -12.37 12.08 -9.62
C VAL A 101 -10.89 12.39 -9.64
N VAL A 102 -10.39 12.98 -8.55
CA VAL A 102 -8.97 13.33 -8.39
C VAL A 102 -8.47 12.66 -7.11
N PRO A 103 -8.02 11.39 -7.17
CA PRO A 103 -7.51 10.68 -6.01
C PRO A 103 -6.23 11.37 -5.52
N VAL A 104 -6.27 11.87 -4.30
CA VAL A 104 -5.07 12.44 -3.66
C VAL A 104 -4.23 11.27 -3.14
N PRO A 105 -2.97 11.12 -3.58
CA PRO A 105 -2.12 10.05 -3.10
C PRO A 105 -1.86 10.23 -1.60
N GLY A 106 -1.92 9.11 -0.88
CA GLY A 106 -1.47 9.05 0.50
C GLY A 106 0.01 9.39 0.60
N LYS A 107 0.38 9.92 1.76
CA LYS A 107 1.73 10.37 2.02
C LYS A 107 2.77 9.25 1.84
N VAL A 108 2.44 8.04 2.25
CA VAL A 108 3.29 6.86 2.11
C VAL A 108 3.57 6.51 0.65
N ALA A 109 2.63 6.80 -0.27
CA ALA A 109 2.83 6.57 -1.70
C ALA A 109 3.96 7.45 -2.26
N ILE A 110 4.04 8.70 -1.79
CA ILE A 110 4.99 9.71 -2.27
C ILE A 110 6.30 9.70 -1.47
N HIS A 111 6.21 9.47 -0.16
CA HIS A 111 7.31 9.51 0.79
C HIS A 111 7.40 8.21 1.62
N PRO A 112 7.59 7.05 0.99
CA PRO A 112 7.80 5.81 1.72
C PRO A 112 9.11 5.84 2.54
N ASP A 113 10.10 6.62 2.10
CA ASP A 113 11.36 6.87 2.80
C ASP A 113 11.16 7.55 4.17
N GLY A 114 10.14 8.40 4.30
CA GLY A 114 9.74 9.00 5.57
C GLY A 114 9.20 7.97 6.57
N LEU A 115 8.66 6.84 6.09
CA LEU A 115 8.17 5.74 6.95
C LEU A 115 9.33 4.84 7.39
N ASP A 116 10.23 4.51 6.47
CA ASP A 116 11.45 3.73 6.69
C ASP A 116 12.50 4.12 5.62
N PRO A 117 13.74 4.54 5.99
CA PRO A 117 14.77 4.97 5.05
C PRO A 117 15.22 3.92 4.02
N ALA A 118 14.92 2.64 4.29
CA ALA A 118 15.16 1.54 3.37
C ALA A 118 14.21 1.55 2.17
N LEU A 119 13.04 2.20 2.30
CA LEU A 119 12.06 2.36 1.23
C LEU A 119 12.43 3.59 0.40
N LYS A 120 12.48 3.45 -0.93
CA LYS A 120 12.91 4.52 -1.82
C LYS A 120 11.73 5.18 -2.50
N SER A 121 11.74 6.51 -2.48
CA SER A 121 10.78 7.36 -3.18
C SER A 121 11.15 7.48 -4.67
N GLY A 122 10.18 7.85 -5.50
CA GLY A 122 10.37 8.16 -6.91
C GLY A 122 9.92 7.07 -7.88
N GLU A 123 9.67 5.85 -7.41
CA GLU A 123 9.01 4.81 -8.21
C GLU A 123 7.59 4.54 -7.70
N ARG A 124 6.67 4.38 -8.64
CA ARG A 124 5.27 4.05 -8.34
C ARG A 124 5.17 2.62 -7.80
N TRP A 125 4.63 2.46 -6.60
CA TRP A 125 4.46 1.16 -5.93
C TRP A 125 3.01 0.86 -5.52
N ASP A 126 2.09 1.82 -5.68
CA ASP A 126 0.68 1.75 -5.28
C ASP A 126 -0.20 1.02 -6.32
N GLY A 127 0.22 -0.18 -6.73
CA GLY A 127 -0.40 -0.92 -7.83
C GLY A 127 -1.92 -1.15 -7.68
N ALA A 128 -2.41 -1.33 -6.45
CA ALA A 128 -3.83 -1.46 -6.17
C ALA A 128 -4.61 -0.16 -6.46
N GLN A 129 -4.06 1.00 -6.08
CA GLN A 129 -4.64 2.32 -6.32
C GLN A 129 -4.63 2.65 -7.81
N ALA A 130 -3.52 2.34 -8.50
CA ALA A 130 -3.41 2.47 -9.95
C ALA A 130 -4.49 1.65 -10.68
N ALA A 131 -4.64 0.39 -10.27
CA ALA A 131 -5.64 -0.51 -10.85
C ALA A 131 -7.08 -0.07 -10.54
N PHE A 132 -7.34 0.50 -9.36
CA PHE A 132 -8.64 1.08 -9.04
C PHE A 132 -8.97 2.30 -9.92
N ASN A 133 -8.00 3.21 -10.12
CA ASN A 133 -8.15 4.34 -11.03
C ASN A 133 -8.46 3.88 -12.46
N ALA A 134 -7.74 2.86 -12.94
CA ALA A 134 -8.01 2.26 -14.25
C ALA A 134 -9.40 1.62 -14.34
N ALA A 135 -9.88 0.98 -13.26
CA ALA A 135 -11.23 0.42 -13.21
C ALA A 135 -12.31 1.52 -13.31
N LEU A 136 -12.12 2.66 -12.64
CA LEU A 136 -13.00 3.82 -12.77
C LEU A 136 -13.02 4.38 -14.20
N THR A 137 -11.85 4.56 -14.81
CA THR A 137 -11.73 5.03 -16.20
C THR A 137 -12.42 4.07 -17.19
N LYS A 138 -12.30 2.76 -16.97
CA LYS A 138 -12.97 1.75 -17.80
C LYS A 138 -14.50 1.87 -17.75
N GLU A 139 -15.06 2.29 -16.62
CA GLU A 139 -16.50 2.56 -16.46
C GLU A 139 -16.93 3.94 -16.99
N GLY A 140 -15.99 4.71 -17.58
CA GLY A 140 -16.25 6.02 -18.18
C GLY A 140 -16.22 7.19 -17.19
N VAL A 141 -15.72 6.96 -15.96
CA VAL A 141 -15.48 8.03 -14.98
C VAL A 141 -14.20 8.76 -15.36
N GLN A 142 -14.22 10.09 -15.38
CA GLN A 142 -13.02 10.89 -15.60
C GLN A 142 -12.16 10.87 -14.34
N VAL A 143 -10.90 10.44 -14.46
CA VAL A 143 -9.95 10.34 -13.36
C VAL A 143 -8.68 11.14 -13.68
N ILE A 144 -8.20 11.93 -12.72
CA ILE A 144 -6.88 12.57 -12.76
C ILE A 144 -6.02 11.92 -11.69
N ASP A 145 -5.06 11.10 -12.11
CA ASP A 145 -4.09 10.47 -11.22
C ASP A 145 -2.99 11.48 -10.85
N LEU A 146 -2.79 11.70 -9.56
CA LEU A 146 -1.81 12.67 -9.05
C LEU A 146 -0.49 12.01 -8.60
N VAL A 147 -0.35 10.70 -8.74
CA VAL A 147 0.94 10.03 -8.48
C VAL A 147 1.95 10.40 -9.58
N PRO A 148 3.17 10.89 -9.22
CA PRO A 148 4.19 11.31 -10.20
C PRO A 148 4.71 10.22 -11.13
#